data_AF-A0ABC8UIP7-F1
#
_entry.id   AF-A0ABC8UIP7-F1
#
_cell.length_a   1.000
_cell.length_b   1.000
_cell.length_c   1.000
_cell.angle_alpha   90.00
_cell.angle_beta   90.00
_cell.angle_gamma   90.00
#
_symmetry.space_group_name_H-M   'P 1'
#
loop_
_entity.id
_entity.type
_entity.pdbx_description
1 polymer ?
#
loop_
_entity_poly.entity_id
_entity_poly.type
_entity_poly.pdbx_seq_one_letter_code
_entity_poly.pdbx_strand_id
1 'polypeptide(L)'
;MGTDPKYCACKKKKQVGEKLNVEMPEELGRIVGLECQPLITELGCIVRKHAPLQVTKWAKIDKADRESLLQMAKISAFPKVTMQHPPPCVPQEDYNYICSYFSSDEFKKRSAQNARNQPMQNTPHVIGTNSFAQMGVEMDQMVEIQSQPIGENKAPICEEEICSEVLGHKSGYMHGRGHGPKPSRSLSKHHNKSELEAANKRTNELEEKLNAQQKDMKVIKATQKATNEILQALMEQMQGVTQNVTNEILQALMKQIQDERHMSAPAPNSFSS
;
A
#
# COMPACT_ATOMS: atom_id res chain seq x y z
N MET A 1 -34.73 -33.11 -24.54
CA MET A 1 -33.27 -32.90 -24.40
C MET A 1 -33.10 -32.00 -23.18
N GLY A 2 -33.04 -32.54 -21.97
CA GLY A 2 -31.86 -33.21 -21.42
C GLY A 2 -31.21 -32.24 -20.44
N THR A 3 -31.88 -31.97 -19.31
CA THR A 3 -31.35 -31.17 -18.20
C THR A 3 -30.50 -32.06 -17.31
N ASP A 4 -29.19 -31.83 -17.26
CA ASP A 4 -28.26 -32.56 -16.41
C ASP A 4 -28.60 -32.36 -14.92
N PRO A 5 -28.74 -33.43 -14.12
CA PRO A 5 -28.94 -33.32 -12.68
C PRO A 5 -27.66 -32.86 -11.98
N LYS A 6 -27.78 -31.76 -11.24
CA LYS A 6 -26.78 -31.27 -10.29
C LYS A 6 -26.35 -32.39 -9.35
N TYR A 7 -25.04 -32.67 -9.35
CA TYR A 7 -24.39 -33.64 -8.49
C TYR A 7 -24.64 -33.29 -7.01
N CYS A 8 -25.59 -33.97 -6.36
CA CYS A 8 -25.85 -33.88 -4.93
C CYS A 8 -25.02 -34.97 -4.23
N ALA A 9 -23.82 -34.62 -3.76
CA ALA A 9 -22.98 -35.53 -3.00
C ALA A 9 -23.49 -35.65 -1.55
N CYS A 10 -24.49 -36.51 -1.34
CA CYS A 10 -24.86 -37.00 0.00
C CYS A 10 -23.67 -37.76 0.61
N LYS A 11 -22.93 -37.11 1.50
CA LYS A 11 -21.84 -37.72 2.28
C LYS A 11 -22.41 -38.81 3.21
N LYS A 12 -22.33 -40.08 2.80
CA LYS A 12 -22.58 -41.22 3.71
C LYS A 12 -21.41 -41.33 4.69
N LYS A 13 -21.72 -41.51 5.98
CA LYS A 13 -20.72 -41.70 7.05
C LYS A 13 -20.16 -43.13 6.99
N LYS A 14 -18.84 -43.25 7.16
CA LYS A 14 -18.08 -44.51 7.22
C LYS A 14 -18.59 -45.42 8.36
N GLN A 15 -18.97 -46.66 8.03
CA GLN A 15 -19.19 -47.69 9.04
C GLN A 15 -17.82 -48.23 9.52
N VAL A 16 -17.71 -48.45 10.82
CA VAL A 16 -16.48 -48.93 11.47
C VAL A 16 -16.16 -50.34 10.96
N GLY A 17 -15.07 -50.50 10.20
CA GLY A 17 -14.51 -51.81 9.84
C GLY A 17 -14.39 -52.11 8.34
N GLU A 18 -15.00 -51.31 7.45
CA GLU A 18 -14.91 -51.55 6.00
C GLU A 18 -13.58 -51.02 5.41
N LYS A 19 -12.94 -51.81 4.54
CA LYS A 19 -11.75 -51.38 3.78
C LYS A 19 -12.12 -50.19 2.91
N LEU A 20 -11.25 -49.19 2.84
CA LEU A 20 -11.44 -48.02 1.98
C LEU A 20 -11.56 -48.49 0.53
N ASN A 21 -12.67 -48.15 -0.13
CA ASN A 21 -12.85 -48.41 -1.56
C ASN A 21 -12.08 -47.36 -2.36
N VAL A 22 -10.79 -47.64 -2.55
CA VAL A 22 -9.84 -46.76 -3.22
C VAL A 22 -9.00 -47.61 -4.16
N GLU A 23 -9.05 -47.28 -5.44
CA GLU A 23 -8.28 -47.93 -6.50
C GLU A 23 -7.33 -46.89 -7.13
N MET A 24 -6.17 -47.36 -7.59
CA MET A 24 -5.23 -46.55 -8.35
C MET A 24 -5.03 -47.19 -9.73
N PRO A 25 -5.92 -46.93 -10.69
CA PRO A 25 -5.80 -47.48 -12.03
C PRO A 25 -4.53 -46.95 -12.70
N GLU A 26 -3.72 -47.86 -13.25
CA GLU A 26 -2.41 -47.58 -13.83
C GLU A 26 -2.49 -46.61 -15.02
N GLU A 27 -3.59 -46.66 -15.78
CA GLU A 27 -3.88 -45.75 -16.91
C GLU A 27 -4.16 -44.31 -16.49
N LEU A 28 -4.73 -44.09 -15.30
CA LEU A 28 -5.16 -42.76 -14.87
C LEU A 28 -4.12 -42.06 -13.99
N GLY A 29 -3.16 -42.80 -13.44
CA GLY A 29 -2.09 -42.27 -12.58
C GLY A 29 -2.59 -41.51 -11.35
N ARG A 30 -3.84 -41.73 -10.94
CA ARG A 30 -4.50 -41.03 -9.84
C ARG A 30 -5.38 -41.96 -9.03
N ILE A 31 -5.60 -41.57 -7.77
CA ILE A 31 -6.42 -42.29 -6.83
C ILE A 31 -7.91 -42.03 -7.13
N VAL A 32 -8.67 -43.10 -7.38
CA VAL A 32 -10.10 -43.06 -7.74
C VAL A 32 -10.89 -43.88 -6.71
N GLY A 33 -12.09 -43.42 -6.35
CA GLY A 33 -12.94 -44.08 -5.37
C GLY A 33 -13.74 -43.08 -4.54
N LEU A 34 -14.85 -43.52 -3.94
CA LEU A 34 -15.72 -42.64 -3.14
C LEU A 34 -14.98 -41.99 -1.96
N GLU A 35 -13.95 -42.66 -1.45
CA GLU A 35 -13.16 -42.22 -0.30
C GLU A 35 -11.77 -41.65 -0.68
N CYS A 36 -11.51 -41.37 -1.97
CA CYS A 36 -10.19 -40.88 -2.39
C CYS A 36 -9.91 -39.46 -1.91
N GLN A 37 -10.89 -38.56 -1.92
CA GLN A 37 -10.72 -37.15 -1.56
C GLN A 37 -10.36 -36.93 -0.07
N PRO A 38 -11.05 -37.57 0.89
CA PRO A 38 -10.65 -37.52 2.30
C PRO A 38 -9.23 -38.03 2.53
N LEU A 39 -8.86 -39.16 1.91
CA LEU A 39 -7.51 -39.74 2.01
C LEU A 39 -6.44 -38.80 1.45
N ILE A 40 -6.67 -38.22 0.26
CA ILE A 40 -5.76 -37.25 -0.36
C ILE A 40 -5.58 -36.01 0.55
N THR A 41 -6.67 -35.55 1.16
CA THR A 41 -6.66 -34.39 2.05
C THR A 41 -5.82 -34.64 3.30
N GLU A 42 -6.01 -35.79 3.96
CA GLU A 42 -5.22 -36.17 5.14
C GLU A 42 -3.73 -36.36 4.80
N LEU A 43 -3.42 -37.08 3.72
CA LEU A 43 -2.05 -37.23 3.25
C LEU A 43 -1.41 -35.87 2.97
N GLY A 44 -2.12 -34.96 2.31
CA GLY A 44 -1.65 -33.60 2.06
C GLY A 44 -1.37 -32.82 3.34
N CYS A 45 -2.20 -32.97 4.38
CA CYS A 45 -1.99 -32.32 5.68
C CYS A 45 -0.75 -32.85 6.41
N ILE A 46 -0.52 -34.16 6.38
CA ILE A 46 0.65 -34.79 7.03
C ILE A 46 1.93 -34.34 6.34
N VAL A 47 1.96 -34.37 5.01
CA VAL A 47 3.11 -33.90 4.23
C VAL A 47 3.39 -32.43 4.50
N ARG A 48 2.37 -31.55 4.48
CA ARG A 48 2.59 -30.11 4.76
C ARG A 48 3.09 -29.81 6.18
N LYS A 49 2.75 -30.65 7.16
CA LYS A 49 3.15 -30.44 8.56
C LYS A 49 4.53 -30.98 8.89
N HIS A 50 4.93 -32.08 8.26
CA HIS A 50 6.10 -32.84 8.67
C HIS A 50 7.17 -32.94 7.58
N ALA A 51 6.89 -32.54 6.35
CA ALA A 51 7.92 -32.56 5.31
C ALA A 51 8.97 -31.49 5.59
N PRO A 52 10.26 -31.83 5.43
CA PRO A 52 11.32 -30.83 5.53
C PRO A 52 11.15 -29.80 4.41
N LEU A 53 10.72 -28.58 4.78
CA LEU A 53 10.45 -27.49 3.84
C LEU A 53 11.71 -26.91 3.17
N GLN A 54 12.89 -27.41 3.56
CA GLN A 54 14.19 -26.94 3.10
C GLN A 54 14.61 -27.57 1.76
N VAL A 55 13.80 -28.47 1.19
CA VAL A 55 14.07 -29.14 -0.08
C VAL A 55 13.06 -28.77 -1.17
N THR A 56 13.57 -28.52 -2.38
CA THR A 56 12.78 -28.04 -3.52
C THR A 56 12.04 -29.15 -4.28
N LYS A 57 12.43 -30.42 -4.10
CA LYS A 57 11.85 -31.57 -4.83
C LYS A 57 11.76 -32.80 -3.92
N TRP A 58 10.67 -33.58 -4.05
CA TRP A 58 10.43 -34.82 -3.30
C TRP A 58 11.58 -35.83 -3.39
N ALA A 59 12.19 -35.97 -4.57
CA ALA A 59 13.31 -36.89 -4.79
C ALA A 59 14.58 -36.53 -4.00
N LYS A 60 14.70 -35.29 -3.50
CA LYS A 60 15.82 -34.79 -2.71
C LYS A 60 15.63 -34.89 -1.20
N ILE A 61 14.44 -35.28 -0.73
CA ILE A 61 14.20 -35.58 0.70
C ILE A 61 15.00 -36.82 1.05
N ASP A 62 15.63 -36.88 2.23
CA ASP A 62 16.33 -38.09 2.64
C ASP A 62 15.37 -39.30 2.70
N LYS A 63 15.90 -40.50 2.50
CA LYS A 63 15.08 -41.71 2.49
C LYS A 63 14.43 -41.96 3.86
N ALA A 64 15.12 -41.64 4.96
CA ALA A 64 14.59 -41.81 6.32
C ALA A 64 13.41 -40.87 6.60
N ASP A 65 13.48 -39.62 6.12
CA ASP A 65 12.41 -38.64 6.26
C ASP A 65 11.18 -39.02 5.42
N ARG A 66 11.39 -39.52 4.20
CA ARG A 66 10.30 -40.05 3.36
C ARG A 66 9.60 -41.23 4.04
N GLU A 67 10.36 -42.12 4.65
CA GLU A 67 9.84 -43.30 5.34
C GLU A 67 9.06 -42.91 6.61
N SER A 68 9.56 -41.92 7.36
CA SER A 68 8.86 -41.34 8.52
C SER A 68 7.53 -40.70 8.14
N LEU A 69 7.48 -39.96 7.03
CA LEU A 69 6.23 -39.38 6.49
C LEU A 69 5.23 -40.46 6.08
N LEU A 70 5.70 -41.53 5.45
CA LEU A 70 4.86 -42.67 5.07
C LEU A 70 4.35 -43.43 6.30
N GLN A 71 5.14 -43.54 7.36
CA GLN A 71 4.74 -44.16 8.61
C GLN A 71 3.66 -43.33 9.33
N MET A 72 3.81 -42.00 9.38
CA MET A 72 2.79 -41.09 9.91
C MET A 72 1.48 -41.14 9.09
N ALA A 73 1.60 -41.21 7.76
CA ALA A 73 0.45 -41.40 6.86
C ALA A 73 -0.31 -42.70 7.14
N LYS A 74 0.42 -43.81 7.37
CA LYS A 74 -0.18 -45.09 7.77
C LYS A 74 -0.90 -44.95 9.12
N ILE A 75 -0.30 -44.31 10.12
CA ILE A 75 -0.90 -44.13 11.44
C ILE A 75 -2.19 -43.28 11.38
N SER A 76 -2.19 -42.19 10.61
CA SER A 76 -3.38 -41.33 10.44
C SER A 76 -4.51 -42.05 9.71
N ALA A 77 -4.20 -42.85 8.69
CA ALA A 77 -5.20 -43.60 7.93
C ALA A 77 -5.88 -44.73 8.74
N PHE A 78 -5.29 -45.15 9.87
CA PHE A 78 -5.79 -46.23 10.73
C PHE A 78 -6.00 -45.74 12.19
N PRO A 79 -7.19 -45.21 12.53
CA PRO A 79 -7.47 -44.55 13.80
C PRO A 79 -7.44 -45.43 15.07
N LYS A 80 -7.21 -46.74 14.95
CA LYS A 80 -6.97 -47.61 16.13
C LYS A 80 -5.56 -47.42 16.71
N VAL A 81 -4.60 -46.92 15.92
CA VAL A 81 -3.19 -46.75 16.33
C VAL A 81 -2.96 -45.43 17.07
N THR A 82 -3.78 -44.40 16.81
CA THR A 82 -3.61 -43.07 17.41
C THR A 82 -3.91 -43.03 18.91
N MET A 83 -4.76 -43.91 19.44
CA MET A 83 -5.01 -43.98 20.89
C MET A 83 -3.77 -44.41 21.71
N GLN A 84 -2.79 -45.05 21.08
CA GLN A 84 -1.60 -45.60 21.74
C GLN A 84 -0.37 -44.68 21.65
N HIS A 85 -0.44 -43.59 20.88
CA HIS A 85 0.68 -42.68 20.64
C HIS A 85 0.25 -41.21 20.83
N PRO A 86 0.04 -40.75 22.09
CA PRO A 86 -0.23 -39.35 22.35
C PRO A 86 0.98 -38.47 21.95
N PRO A 87 0.77 -37.19 21.59
CA PRO A 87 1.86 -36.25 21.42
C PRO A 87 2.71 -36.14 22.71
N PRO A 88 4.06 -35.97 22.61
CA PRO A 88 4.94 -35.95 23.78
C PRO A 88 4.62 -34.90 24.85
N CYS A 89 3.88 -33.85 24.48
CA CYS A 89 3.52 -32.73 25.35
C CYS A 89 2.09 -32.79 25.89
N VAL A 90 1.33 -33.85 25.60
CA VAL A 90 -0.06 -34.00 26.07
C VAL A 90 -0.13 -35.20 27.00
N PRO A 91 -0.51 -35.01 28.28
CA PRO A 91 -0.75 -36.12 29.19
C PRO A 91 -1.74 -37.13 28.61
N GLN A 92 -1.53 -38.43 28.88
CA GLN A 92 -2.38 -39.48 28.34
C GLN A 92 -3.86 -39.31 28.73
N GLU A 93 -4.12 -38.80 29.94
CA GLU A 93 -5.48 -38.54 30.43
C GLU A 93 -6.18 -37.45 29.60
N ASP A 94 -5.49 -36.33 29.36
CA ASP A 94 -5.98 -35.23 28.52
C ASP A 94 -6.19 -35.70 27.08
N TYR A 95 -5.27 -36.52 26.56
CA TYR A 95 -5.39 -37.07 25.22
C TYR A 95 -6.62 -37.99 25.08
N ASN A 96 -6.87 -38.84 26.09
CA ASN A 96 -8.05 -39.69 26.13
C ASN A 96 -9.34 -38.86 26.21
N TYR A 97 -9.35 -37.81 27.04
CA TYR A 97 -10.46 -36.87 27.12
C TYR A 97 -10.73 -36.20 25.78
N ILE A 98 -9.70 -35.64 25.15
CA ILE A 98 -9.74 -35.00 23.83
C ILE A 98 -10.32 -35.97 22.78
N CYS A 99 -9.79 -37.19 22.69
CA CYS A 99 -10.28 -38.20 21.77
C CYS A 99 -11.76 -38.54 22.02
N SER A 100 -12.18 -38.69 23.27
CA SER A 100 -13.58 -38.95 23.62
C SER A 100 -14.50 -37.76 23.29
N TYR A 101 -14.07 -36.54 23.57
CA TYR A 101 -14.79 -35.30 23.31
C TYR A 101 -15.05 -35.10 21.81
N PHE A 102 -14.00 -35.20 21.00
CA PHE A 102 -14.12 -35.07 19.54
C PHE A 102 -14.86 -36.25 18.90
N SER A 103 -14.88 -37.41 19.55
CA SER A 103 -15.64 -38.59 19.12
C SER A 103 -17.10 -38.58 19.58
N SER A 104 -17.46 -37.71 20.53
CA SER A 104 -18.82 -37.61 21.07
C SER A 104 -19.83 -37.20 20.00
N ASP A 105 -21.05 -37.71 20.15
CA ASP A 105 -22.15 -37.36 19.23
C ASP A 105 -22.56 -35.90 19.36
N GLU A 106 -22.42 -35.31 20.55
CA GLU A 106 -22.69 -33.88 20.79
C GLU A 106 -21.74 -33.00 19.99
N PHE A 107 -20.43 -33.26 20.05
CA PHE A 107 -19.43 -32.52 19.27
C PHE A 107 -19.67 -32.69 17.77
N LYS A 108 -19.92 -33.93 17.31
CA LYS A 108 -20.20 -34.21 15.89
C LYS A 108 -21.44 -33.44 15.38
N LYS A 109 -22.50 -33.34 16.18
CA LYS A 109 -23.70 -32.54 15.86
C LYS A 109 -23.35 -31.06 15.73
N ARG A 110 -22.62 -30.49 16.70
CA ARG A 110 -22.16 -29.09 16.69
C ARG A 110 -21.27 -28.81 15.47
N SER A 111 -20.31 -29.68 15.18
CA SER A 111 -19.41 -29.55 14.03
C SER A 111 -20.17 -29.57 12.70
N ALA A 112 -21.11 -30.51 12.53
CA ALA A 112 -21.95 -30.56 11.33
C ALA A 112 -22.81 -29.30 11.17
N GLN A 113 -23.32 -28.75 12.27
CA GLN A 113 -24.07 -27.50 12.23
C GLN A 113 -23.18 -26.31 11.88
N ASN A 114 -22.00 -26.20 12.48
CA ASN A 114 -21.03 -25.14 12.16
C ASN A 114 -20.62 -25.18 10.68
N ALA A 115 -20.43 -26.38 10.11
CA ALA A 115 -20.13 -26.54 8.69
C ALA A 115 -21.28 -26.08 7.78
N ARG A 116 -22.54 -26.25 8.19
CA ARG A 116 -23.71 -25.70 7.47
C ARG A 116 -23.84 -24.19 7.61
N ASN A 117 -23.46 -23.65 8.76
CA ASN A 117 -23.53 -22.22 9.04
C ASN A 117 -22.40 -21.45 8.34
N GLN A 118 -21.23 -22.08 8.14
CA GLN A 118 -20.05 -21.46 7.51
C GLN A 118 -20.34 -20.77 6.17
N PRO A 119 -21.02 -21.39 5.19
CA PRO A 119 -21.34 -20.72 3.92
C PRO A 119 -22.39 -19.61 4.06
N MET A 120 -23.13 -19.58 5.17
CA MET A 120 -24.11 -18.55 5.48
C MET A 120 -23.50 -17.36 6.24
N GLN A 121 -22.21 -17.40 6.56
CA GLN A 121 -21.49 -16.29 7.18
C GLN A 121 -21.23 -15.20 6.13
N ASN A 122 -22.01 -14.12 6.19
CA ASN A 122 -21.87 -12.95 5.33
C ASN A 122 -20.75 -12.00 5.78
N THR A 123 -20.12 -12.27 6.92
CA THR A 123 -19.00 -11.47 7.44
C THR A 123 -17.74 -11.84 6.67
N PRO A 124 -17.14 -10.93 5.89
CA PRO A 124 -15.87 -11.21 5.24
C PRO A 124 -14.79 -11.44 6.31
N HIS A 125 -13.91 -12.43 6.11
CA HIS A 125 -12.74 -12.63 6.95
C HIS A 125 -11.88 -11.36 6.90
N VAL A 126 -11.77 -10.66 8.02
CA VAL A 126 -11.06 -9.38 8.11
C VAL A 126 -9.55 -9.57 7.96
N ILE A 127 -9.04 -10.79 8.22
CA ILE A 127 -7.63 -11.06 8.51
C ILE A 127 -6.86 -11.62 7.28
N GLY A 128 -7.50 -11.69 6.10
CA GLY A 128 -6.83 -12.17 4.88
C GLY A 128 -6.47 -13.66 4.93
N THR A 129 -5.34 -14.06 4.33
CA THR A 129 -4.86 -15.46 4.27
C THR A 129 -4.02 -15.89 5.48
N ASN A 130 -3.69 -14.98 6.40
CA ASN A 130 -2.84 -15.29 7.55
C ASN A 130 -3.65 -16.01 8.64
N SER A 131 -3.03 -17.02 9.27
CA SER A 131 -3.62 -17.69 10.43
C SER A 131 -3.52 -16.83 11.69
N PHE A 132 -4.40 -17.04 12.68
CA PHE A 132 -4.32 -16.33 13.97
C PHE A 132 -2.97 -16.49 14.68
N ALA A 133 -2.35 -17.67 14.60
CA ALA A 133 -1.04 -17.92 15.18
C ALA A 133 0.05 -17.07 14.50
N GLN A 134 0.02 -17.01 13.17
CA GLN A 134 0.97 -16.19 12.40
C GLN A 134 0.78 -14.69 12.69
N MET A 135 -0.46 -14.23 12.86
CA MET A 135 -0.75 -12.85 13.25
C MET A 135 -0.16 -12.48 14.61
N GLY A 136 -0.22 -13.41 15.58
CA GLY A 136 0.39 -13.23 16.91
C GLY A 136 1.89 -13.05 16.80
N VAL A 137 2.56 -13.96 16.08
CA VAL A 137 4.01 -13.89 15.84
C VAL A 137 4.41 -12.59 15.13
N GLU A 138 3.68 -12.18 14.09
CA GLU A 138 3.93 -10.91 13.39
C GLU A 138 3.74 -9.70 14.31
N MET A 139 2.77 -9.73 15.23
CA MET A 139 2.55 -8.63 16.18
C MET A 139 3.67 -8.55 17.22
N ASP A 140 4.07 -9.70 17.77
CA ASP A 140 5.16 -9.78 18.75
C ASP A 140 6.48 -9.27 18.16
N GLN A 141 6.75 -9.58 16.89
CA GLN A 141 7.92 -9.06 16.15
C GLN A 141 7.88 -7.54 15.98
N MET A 142 6.71 -6.95 15.69
CA MET A 142 6.58 -5.49 15.61
C MET A 142 6.84 -4.81 16.96
N VAL A 143 6.34 -5.40 18.06
CA VAL A 143 6.59 -4.90 19.42
C VAL A 143 8.06 -5.02 19.78
N GLU A 144 8.70 -6.14 19.42
CA GLU A 144 10.13 -6.36 19.66
C GLU A 144 10.98 -5.31 18.95
N ILE A 145 10.71 -5.03 17.66
CA ILE A 145 11.42 -3.99 16.90
C ILE A 145 11.20 -2.59 17.50
N GLN A 146 9.98 -2.27 17.98
CA GLN A 146 9.72 -1.01 18.69
C GLN A 146 10.51 -0.88 19.99
N SER A 147 10.81 -2.00 20.66
CA SER A 147 11.52 -2.02 21.94
C SER A 147 13.04 -1.96 21.81
N GLN A 148 13.60 -2.07 20.60
CA GLN A 148 15.05 -2.05 20.39
C GLN A 148 15.64 -0.64 20.67
N PRO A 149 16.80 -0.56 21.35
CA PRO A 149 17.42 0.71 21.67
C PRO A 149 17.87 1.45 20.41
N ILE A 150 17.47 2.72 20.31
CA ILE A 150 17.85 3.61 19.21
C ILE A 150 19.33 3.97 19.38
N GLY A 151 20.18 3.60 18.41
CA GLY A 151 21.59 3.99 18.41
C GLY A 151 21.76 5.52 18.36
N GLU A 152 22.86 6.05 18.93
CA GLU A 152 23.10 7.46 19.31
C GLU A 152 22.94 8.55 18.22
N ASN A 153 22.48 8.24 17.01
CA ASN A 153 22.20 9.22 15.94
C ASN A 153 21.10 8.78 14.94
N LYS A 154 20.19 7.88 15.30
CA LYS A 154 19.08 7.47 14.42
C LYS A 154 17.73 7.98 14.92
N ALA A 155 16.86 8.40 13.99
CA ALA A 155 15.47 8.68 14.31
C ALA A 155 14.76 7.38 14.78
N PRO A 156 13.73 7.47 15.63
CA PRO A 156 12.89 6.32 15.94
C PRO A 156 12.38 5.69 14.62
N ILE A 157 12.49 4.37 14.48
CA ILE A 157 11.97 3.66 13.30
C ILE A 157 10.47 3.94 13.23
N CYS A 158 9.99 4.45 12.09
CA CYS A 158 8.58 4.79 11.96
C CYS A 158 7.72 3.51 11.86
N GLU A 159 6.45 3.61 12.23
CA GLU A 159 5.51 2.48 12.20
C GLU A 159 5.39 1.85 10.81
N GLU A 160 5.52 2.64 9.75
CA GLU A 160 5.50 2.17 8.35
C GLU A 160 6.74 1.33 8.00
N GLU A 161 7.90 1.67 8.54
CA GLU A 161 9.16 0.95 8.32
C GLU A 161 9.20 -0.34 9.15
N ILE A 162 8.66 -0.33 10.37
CA ILE A 162 8.43 -1.54 11.19
C ILE A 162 7.47 -2.50 10.48
N CYS A 163 6.34 -1.97 9.98
CA CYS A 163 5.36 -2.77 9.24
C CYS A 163 5.96 -3.36 7.96
N SER A 164 6.77 -2.60 7.23
CA SER A 164 7.40 -3.06 5.99
C SER A 164 8.45 -4.14 6.24
N GLU A 165 9.20 -4.06 7.34
CA GLU A 165 10.18 -5.07 7.75
C GLU A 165 9.50 -6.39 8.14
N VAL A 166 8.42 -6.34 8.94
CA VAL A 166 7.74 -7.54 9.45
C VAL A 166 6.78 -8.15 8.42
N LEU A 167 5.97 -7.32 7.74
CA LEU A 167 4.90 -7.79 6.85
C LEU A 167 5.32 -7.82 5.36
N GLY A 168 6.54 -7.36 5.07
CA GLY A 168 7.07 -7.12 3.73
C GLY A 168 6.56 -5.82 3.12
N HIS A 169 7.37 -5.21 2.25
CA HIS A 169 6.99 -4.00 1.53
C HIS A 169 5.83 -4.28 0.56
N LYS A 170 4.65 -3.72 0.86
CA LYS A 170 3.43 -3.86 0.04
C LYS A 170 2.98 -2.48 -0.42
N SER A 171 2.81 -2.28 -1.72
CA SER A 171 2.23 -1.04 -2.21
C SER A 171 0.72 -1.02 -1.93
N GLY A 172 0.26 -0.02 -1.17
CA GLY A 172 -1.16 0.22 -0.89
C GLY A 172 -1.67 -0.28 0.47
N TYR A 173 -2.99 -0.23 0.66
CA TYR A 173 -3.66 -0.53 1.93
C TYR A 173 -3.57 -2.01 2.32
N MET A 174 -3.09 -2.24 3.55
CA MET A 174 -3.07 -3.58 4.13
C MET A 174 -4.46 -3.93 4.69
N HIS A 175 -5.15 -4.83 4.00
CA HIS A 175 -6.50 -5.26 4.37
C HIS A 175 -6.53 -5.81 5.80
N GLY A 176 -7.43 -5.31 6.63
CA GLY A 176 -7.59 -5.74 8.02
C GLY A 176 -6.58 -5.20 9.02
N ARG A 177 -5.60 -4.40 8.60
CA ARG A 177 -4.48 -3.90 9.43
C ARG A 177 -4.51 -2.39 9.70
N GLY A 178 -5.40 -1.64 9.04
CA GLY A 178 -5.58 -0.19 9.28
C GLY A 178 -4.56 0.74 8.61
N HIS A 179 -3.44 0.22 8.09
CA HIS A 179 -2.40 1.01 7.44
C HIS A 179 -2.59 1.17 5.92
N GLY A 180 -2.27 2.36 5.42
CA GLY A 180 -2.30 2.75 4.02
C GLY A 180 -3.58 3.48 3.58
N PRO A 181 -3.58 4.12 2.40
CA PRO A 181 -4.76 4.81 1.87
C PRO A 181 -5.87 3.81 1.54
N LYS A 182 -7.01 3.89 2.26
CA LYS A 182 -8.16 2.99 2.07
C LYS A 182 -8.54 2.88 0.58
N PRO A 183 -8.59 1.66 0.02
CA PRO A 183 -8.95 1.48 -1.37
C PRO A 183 -10.43 1.84 -1.49
N SER A 184 -10.74 2.76 -2.41
CA SER A 184 -12.11 3.08 -2.77
C SER A 184 -12.81 1.78 -3.19
N ARG A 185 -13.91 1.47 -2.51
CA ARG A 185 -14.72 0.27 -2.76
C ARG A 185 -15.54 0.51 -4.03
N SER A 186 -14.90 0.62 -5.19
CA SER A 186 -15.58 0.86 -6.45
C SER A 186 -15.46 -0.32 -7.40
N LEU A 187 -16.62 -0.86 -7.71
CA LEU A 187 -16.89 -1.95 -8.63
C LEU A 187 -16.48 -1.54 -10.06
N SER A 188 -16.02 -2.53 -10.83
CA SER A 188 -15.65 -2.49 -12.25
C SER A 188 -14.22 -2.01 -12.59
N LYS A 189 -13.36 -2.97 -12.99
CA LYS A 189 -12.04 -2.71 -13.57
C LYS A 189 -12.09 -1.93 -14.89
N HIS A 190 -13.24 -1.90 -15.57
CA HIS A 190 -13.41 -1.25 -16.87
C HIS A 190 -13.72 0.26 -16.78
N HIS A 191 -14.44 0.73 -15.76
CA HIS A 191 -14.70 2.17 -15.64
C HIS A 191 -13.45 2.93 -15.21
N ASN A 192 -12.69 2.36 -14.27
CA ASN A 192 -11.45 2.94 -13.77
C ASN A 192 -10.37 3.12 -14.87
N LYS A 193 -10.28 2.24 -15.87
CA LYS A 193 -9.29 2.39 -16.95
C LYS A 193 -9.60 3.59 -17.86
N SER A 194 -10.86 3.73 -18.26
CA SER A 194 -11.31 4.85 -19.09
C SER A 194 -11.21 6.18 -18.34
N GLU A 195 -11.60 6.20 -17.07
CA GLU A 195 -11.47 7.39 -16.22
C GLU A 195 -10.01 7.78 -15.97
N LEU A 196 -9.12 6.81 -15.77
CA LEU A 196 -7.68 7.06 -15.58
C LEU A 196 -7.04 7.60 -16.87
N GLU A 197 -7.38 7.04 -18.03
CA GLU A 197 -6.92 7.55 -19.33
C GLU A 197 -7.44 8.97 -19.59
N ALA A 198 -8.71 9.24 -19.28
CA ALA A 198 -9.29 10.58 -19.40
C ALA A 198 -8.66 11.58 -18.42
N ALA A 199 -8.37 11.17 -17.18
CA ALA A 199 -7.70 11.99 -16.18
C ALA A 199 -6.27 12.34 -16.62
N ASN A 200 -5.50 11.34 -17.06
CA ASN A 200 -4.14 11.54 -17.58
C ASN A 200 -4.10 12.46 -18.80
N LYS A 201 -5.11 12.36 -19.67
CA LYS A 201 -5.22 13.27 -20.81
C LYS A 201 -5.46 14.72 -20.34
N ARG A 202 -6.37 14.93 -19.38
CA ARG A 202 -6.64 16.25 -18.81
C ARG A 202 -5.42 16.84 -18.09
N THR A 203 -4.65 16.03 -17.38
CA THR A 203 -3.43 16.52 -16.71
C THR A 203 -2.41 16.99 -17.73
N ASN A 204 -2.20 16.25 -18.82
CA ASN A 204 -1.28 16.66 -19.89
C ASN A 204 -1.77 17.95 -20.58
N GLU A 205 -3.06 18.05 -20.90
CA GLU A 205 -3.65 19.25 -21.50
C GLU A 205 -3.53 20.49 -20.57
N LEU A 206 -3.65 20.30 -19.25
CA LEU A 206 -3.47 21.37 -18.26
C LEU A 206 -2.00 21.78 -18.13
N GLU A 207 -1.07 20.83 -18.18
CA GLU A 207 0.37 21.10 -18.10
C GLU A 207 0.86 21.88 -19.32
N GLU A 208 0.39 21.54 -20.52
CA GLU A 208 0.65 22.30 -21.74
C GLU A 208 0.12 23.73 -21.65
N LYS A 209 -1.12 23.91 -21.15
CA LYS A 209 -1.73 25.24 -20.94
C LYS A 209 -0.96 26.05 -19.90
N LEU A 210 -0.51 25.44 -18.82
CA LEU A 210 0.28 26.10 -17.78
C LEU A 210 1.61 26.58 -18.36
N ASN A 211 2.29 25.74 -19.14
CA ASN A 211 3.55 26.10 -19.78
C ASN A 211 3.37 27.21 -20.83
N ALA A 212 2.27 27.19 -21.59
CA ALA A 212 1.91 28.27 -22.51
C ALA A 212 1.68 29.59 -21.76
N GLN A 213 0.85 29.58 -20.70
CA GLN A 213 0.62 30.77 -19.86
C GLN A 213 1.91 31.28 -19.21
N GLN A 214 2.83 30.40 -18.83
CA GLN A 214 4.10 30.80 -18.24
C GLN A 214 5.01 31.50 -19.25
N LYS A 215 4.95 31.12 -20.53
CA LYS A 215 5.64 31.83 -21.63
C LYS A 215 5.03 33.21 -21.85
N ASP A 216 3.70 33.30 -21.91
CA ASP A 216 3.00 34.59 -22.09
C ASP A 216 3.30 35.54 -20.93
N MET A 217 3.28 35.04 -19.68
CA MET A 217 3.62 35.82 -18.48
C MET A 217 5.05 36.38 -18.55
N LYS A 218 6.01 35.61 -19.08
CA LYS A 218 7.39 36.09 -19.26
C LYS A 218 7.47 37.22 -20.28
N VAL A 219 6.74 37.11 -21.39
CA VAL A 219 6.69 38.17 -22.42
C VAL A 219 6.05 39.43 -21.84
N ILE A 220 4.89 39.32 -21.18
CA ILE A 220 4.21 40.46 -20.55
C ILE A 220 5.13 41.13 -19.53
N LYS A 221 5.83 40.35 -18.69
CA LYS A 221 6.77 40.89 -17.69
C LYS A 221 7.95 41.62 -18.33
N ALA A 222 8.49 41.10 -19.44
CA ALA A 222 9.56 41.75 -20.18
C ALA A 222 9.09 43.06 -20.82
N THR A 223 7.91 43.07 -21.44
CA THR A 223 7.30 44.28 -22.01
C THR A 223 7.03 45.32 -20.93
N GLN A 224 6.48 44.92 -19.78
CA GLN A 224 6.22 45.82 -18.65
C GLN A 224 7.52 46.46 -18.13
N LYS A 225 8.61 45.69 -18.08
CA LYS A 225 9.92 46.23 -17.68
C LYS A 225 10.40 47.28 -18.67
N ALA A 226 10.33 47.00 -19.97
CA ALA A 226 10.71 47.95 -21.01
C ALA A 226 9.85 49.23 -20.98
N THR A 227 8.52 49.10 -20.80
CA THR A 227 7.65 50.27 -20.67
C THR A 227 7.97 51.10 -19.45
N ASN A 228 8.31 50.46 -18.32
CA ASN A 228 8.68 51.17 -17.10
C ASN A 228 10.01 51.93 -17.28
N GLU A 229 10.99 51.33 -17.96
CA GLU A 229 12.27 51.98 -18.30
C GLU A 229 12.05 53.21 -19.19
N ILE A 230 11.19 53.10 -20.22
CA ILE A 230 10.84 54.23 -21.08
C ILE A 230 10.12 55.32 -20.28
N LEU A 231 9.18 54.95 -19.41
CA LEU A 231 8.42 55.90 -18.60
C LEU A 231 9.34 56.66 -17.62
N GLN A 232 10.31 55.95 -17.03
CA GLN A 232 11.32 56.55 -16.16
C GLN A 232 12.23 57.52 -16.93
N ALA A 233 12.73 57.14 -18.11
CA ALA A 233 13.55 58.02 -18.94
C ALA A 233 12.78 59.29 -19.37
N LEU A 234 11.49 59.17 -19.67
CA LEU A 234 10.64 60.32 -19.99
C LEU A 234 10.48 61.26 -18.78
N MET A 235 10.30 60.72 -17.58
CA MET A 235 10.25 61.51 -16.34
C MET A 235 11.57 62.27 -16.09
N GLU A 236 12.72 61.63 -16.32
CA GLU A 236 14.05 62.25 -16.18
C GLU A 236 14.26 63.37 -17.21
N GLN A 237 13.83 63.17 -18.47
CA GLN A 237 13.88 64.22 -19.49
C GLN A 237 13.02 65.44 -19.12
N MET A 238 11.80 65.25 -18.62
CA MET A 238 10.96 66.36 -18.19
C MET A 238 11.57 67.13 -17.02
N GLN A 239 12.20 66.46 -16.06
CA GLN A 239 12.91 67.12 -14.96
C GLN A 239 14.07 67.98 -15.49
N GLY A 240 14.86 67.47 -16.45
CA GLY A 240 15.96 68.22 -17.08
C GLY A 240 15.49 69.47 -17.82
N VAL A 241 14.41 69.37 -18.61
CA VAL A 241 13.83 70.54 -19.30
C VAL A 241 13.34 71.58 -18.32
N THR A 242 12.70 71.15 -17.22
CA THR A 242 12.20 72.07 -16.19
C THR A 242 13.36 72.80 -15.48
N GLN A 243 14.46 72.11 -15.21
CA GLN A 243 15.67 72.70 -14.63
C GLN A 243 16.33 73.71 -15.59
N ASN A 244 16.37 73.41 -16.89
CA ASN A 244 16.93 74.34 -17.87
C ASN A 244 16.10 75.62 -17.98
N VAL A 245 14.77 75.51 -18.08
CA VAL A 245 13.88 76.69 -18.15
C VAL A 245 13.99 77.54 -16.88
N THR A 246 14.03 76.92 -15.71
CA THR A 246 14.18 77.65 -14.44
C THR A 246 15.54 78.34 -14.33
N ASN A 247 16.62 77.72 -14.81
CA ASN A 247 17.94 78.32 -14.88
C ASN A 247 17.98 79.50 -15.87
N GLU A 248 17.35 79.40 -17.03
CA GLU A 248 17.26 80.49 -18.00
C GLU A 248 16.49 81.69 -17.43
N ILE A 249 15.36 81.45 -16.75
CA ILE A 249 14.59 82.49 -16.07
C ILE A 249 15.43 83.15 -14.96
N LEU A 250 16.14 82.37 -14.14
CA LEU A 250 17.03 82.88 -13.10
C LEU A 250 18.17 83.73 -13.67
N GLN A 251 18.78 83.30 -14.78
CA GLN A 251 19.82 84.08 -15.46
C GLN A 251 19.28 85.38 -16.03
N ALA A 252 18.10 85.37 -16.65
CA ALA A 252 17.45 86.58 -17.17
C ALA A 252 17.13 87.58 -16.05
N LEU A 253 16.61 87.10 -14.91
CA LEU A 253 16.35 87.93 -13.73
C LEU A 253 17.64 88.50 -13.13
N MET A 254 18.70 87.69 -12.99
CA MET A 254 19.99 88.18 -12.49
C MET A 254 20.59 89.26 -13.40
N LYS A 255 20.43 89.11 -14.72
CA LYS A 255 20.86 90.11 -15.71
C LYS A 255 20.05 91.41 -15.59
N GLN A 256 18.72 91.33 -15.47
CA GLN A 256 17.89 92.52 -15.21
C GLN A 256 18.32 93.25 -13.93
N ILE A 257 18.60 92.52 -12.85
CA ILE A 257 19.07 93.11 -11.58
C ILE A 257 20.45 93.78 -11.74
N GLN A 258 21.34 93.23 -12.56
CA GLN A 258 22.65 93.84 -12.86
C GLN A 258 22.51 95.09 -13.74
N ASP A 259 21.64 95.05 -14.76
CA ASP A 259 21.36 96.18 -15.64
C ASP A 259 20.69 97.34 -14.87
N GLU A 260 19.74 97.06 -13.97
CA GLU A 260 19.13 98.06 -13.07
C GLU A 260 20.14 98.67 -12.09
N ARG A 261 21.10 97.87 -11.59
CA ARG A 261 22.19 98.38 -10.75
C ARG A 261 23.17 99.26 -11.52
N HIS A 262 23.41 99.03 -12.80
CA HIS A 262 24.23 99.89 -13.65
C HIS A 262 23.54 101.22 -14.02
N MET A 263 22.21 101.25 -14.13
CA MET A 263 21.43 102.47 -14.37
C MET A 263 21.19 103.32 -13.10
N SER A 264 21.40 102.74 -11.91
CA SER A 264 21.33 103.40 -10.60
C SER A 264 22.71 103.81 -10.05
N ALA A 265 23.75 103.76 -10.87
CA ALA A 265 25.04 104.33 -10.49
C ALA A 265 24.87 105.86 -10.33
N PRO A 266 25.12 106.45 -9.15
CA PRO A 266 24.97 107.88 -8.96
C PRO A 266 25.95 108.61 -9.88
N ALA A 267 25.42 109.55 -10.68
CA ALA A 267 26.25 110.48 -11.42
C ALA A 267 27.25 111.14 -10.45
N PRO A 268 28.54 111.30 -10.82
CA PRO A 268 29.50 111.98 -9.98
C PRO A 268 29.00 113.41 -9.75
N ASN A 269 28.45 113.64 -8.56
CA ASN A 269 28.14 114.95 -8.05
C ASN A 269 29.48 115.64 -7.77
N SER A 270 29.87 116.56 -8.63
CA SER A 270 30.69 117.68 -8.21
C SER A 270 30.32 118.92 -9.01
N PHE A 271 29.45 119.70 -8.38
CA PHE A 271 29.39 121.15 -8.50
C PHE A 271 30.78 121.77 -8.32
N SER A 272 30.98 122.88 -9.04
CA SER A 272 32.22 123.61 -9.35
C SER A 272 32.94 124.31 -8.19
N SER A 273 34.26 124.48 -8.34
CA SER A 273 35.03 125.74 -8.22
C SER A 273 36.48 125.54 -8.66
#